data_AF-F4Q4F2-F1
#
_entry.id   AF-F4Q4F2-F1
#
_cell.length_a   1.000
_cell.length_b   1.000
_cell.length_c   1.000
_cell.angle_alpha   90.00
_cell.angle_beta   90.00
_cell.angle_gamma   90.00
#
_symmetry.space_group_name_H-M   'P 1'
#
loop_
_entity.id
_entity.type
_entity.pdbx_description
1 polymer ?
#
loop_
_entity_poly.entity_id
_entity_poly.type
_entity_poly.pdbx_seq_one_letter_code
_entity_poly.pdbx_strand_id
1 'polypeptide(L)'
;MKLVIYFIAIVAVVLSTTVAIVNAQKGVYPDAGVYLTFSTYYTATLAHTMTETIVKNVNAQGIPSFKITDGHVSVDIKNIQHSVAMDTPFYLQTGAGSYQAGWKQVDFTIHTDYEACYKWHMDQNINICEHGKIEIVTTNNPNVTLTTTFNLNIDTTSPTFSDVSTIMSAPGNAIEYSASCESKVCDKTHDIRNAVASQFIPSIEKSITQQLNAKASTIVALFPPLRPLSGFKYKDLTYYLDSIGEIVEAGTVEHNTPAVTFAINGGIAVKNGGGNPAYPTQRPTLTPPVSAIEDFHTTEWQVLLTPFFFESMIDAAVASGLPYLIVPSMVPKGSPVTLDTSDPFFSETAPGMTKSYPNLPITLQITAPGSEQSTFSCKVDSSGIAVSNFELLVAFLVDTAGNKQVPAFSVLATVDATLDVQPKLLSNGSVSVTTTMSGFNPAVKLVSSSVGDVDTDGILQMLQLAGSMAAFPNMIVNNPSTQYKFTQLEPAYSNDNFMTIGITQALKSTIHSATFV
;
A
#
# COMPACT_ATOMS: atom_id res chain seq x y z
N MET A 1 1.68 24.31 -50.99
CA MET A 1 2.63 23.72 -50.01
C MET A 1 2.38 24.19 -48.58
N LYS A 2 2.37 25.50 -48.28
CA LYS A 2 2.09 26.02 -46.92
C LYS A 2 0.74 25.60 -46.35
N LEU A 3 -0.31 25.55 -47.17
CA LEU A 3 -1.66 25.16 -46.75
C LEU A 3 -1.77 23.67 -46.36
N VAL A 4 -0.97 22.81 -46.99
CA VAL A 4 -0.88 21.37 -46.67
C VAL A 4 -0.12 21.16 -45.36
N ILE A 5 0.92 21.97 -45.09
CA ILE A 5 1.66 21.95 -43.82
C ILE A 5 0.77 22.42 -42.66
N TYR A 6 -0.03 23.47 -42.84
CA TYR A 6 -1.01 23.89 -41.83
C TYR A 6 -2.10 22.85 -41.60
N PHE A 7 -2.59 22.19 -42.65
CA PHE A 7 -3.59 21.13 -42.51
C PHE A 7 -3.01 19.90 -41.80
N ILE A 8 -1.77 19.50 -42.09
CA ILE A 8 -1.08 18.41 -41.37
C ILE A 8 -0.80 18.79 -39.91
N ALA A 9 -0.41 20.04 -39.63
CA ALA A 9 -0.20 20.51 -38.26
C ALA A 9 -1.51 20.59 -37.47
N ILE A 10 -2.61 21.05 -38.10
CA ILE A 10 -3.95 21.06 -37.49
C ILE A 10 -4.46 19.62 -37.32
N VAL A 11 -4.27 18.73 -38.27
CA VAL A 11 -4.63 17.31 -38.14
C VAL A 11 -3.77 16.62 -37.09
N ALA A 12 -2.49 16.98 -36.91
CA ALA A 12 -1.62 16.46 -35.85
C ALA A 12 -2.00 17.03 -34.46
N VAL A 13 -2.37 18.31 -34.38
CA VAL A 13 -2.85 18.95 -33.13
C VAL A 13 -4.25 18.46 -32.78
N VAL A 14 -5.13 18.25 -33.77
CA VAL A 14 -6.45 17.64 -33.59
C VAL A 14 -6.28 16.17 -33.25
N LEU A 15 -5.41 15.38 -33.90
CA LEU A 15 -5.10 13.99 -33.50
C LEU A 15 -4.45 13.90 -32.11
N SER A 16 -3.71 14.92 -31.65
CA SER A 16 -3.20 14.98 -30.28
C SER A 16 -4.22 15.50 -29.26
N THR A 17 -5.34 16.08 -29.69
CA THR A 17 -6.41 16.62 -28.81
C THR A 17 -7.74 15.86 -28.92
N THR A 18 -7.94 15.04 -29.95
CA THR A 18 -9.05 14.10 -30.07
C THR A 18 -8.60 12.75 -29.55
N VAL A 19 -9.11 12.45 -28.36
CA VAL A 19 -9.08 11.15 -27.70
C VAL A 19 -7.65 10.72 -27.38
N ALA A 20 -7.16 11.19 -26.23
CA ALA A 20 -6.50 10.27 -25.33
C ALA A 20 -7.51 9.13 -25.10
N ILE A 21 -7.52 8.13 -25.98
CA ILE A 21 -8.03 6.81 -25.66
C ILE A 21 -7.03 6.35 -24.62
N VAL A 22 -7.33 6.71 -23.38
CA VAL A 22 -6.58 6.26 -22.22
C VAL A 22 -6.76 4.75 -22.22
N ASN A 23 -5.76 4.04 -22.73
CA ASN A 23 -5.66 2.61 -22.49
C ASN A 23 -5.38 2.47 -21.00
N ALA A 24 -6.44 2.46 -20.21
CA ALA A 24 -6.38 2.14 -18.80
C ALA A 24 -5.78 0.73 -18.68
N GLN A 25 -4.78 0.57 -17.80
CA GLN A 25 -4.22 -0.73 -17.49
C GLN A 25 -5.13 -1.38 -16.45
N LYS A 26 -6.19 -2.04 -16.93
CA LYS A 26 -7.32 -2.50 -16.09
C LYS A 26 -6.99 -3.79 -15.36
N GLY A 27 -7.11 -3.80 -14.02
CA GLY A 27 -7.27 -5.02 -13.22
C GLY A 27 -6.25 -6.12 -13.45
N VAL A 28 -5.04 -5.79 -13.92
CA VAL A 28 -3.95 -6.76 -14.04
C VAL A 28 -3.19 -6.73 -12.73
N TYR A 29 -3.58 -7.64 -11.84
CA TYR A 29 -2.92 -7.82 -10.55
C TYR A 29 -1.63 -8.63 -10.72
N PRO A 30 -0.52 -8.24 -10.07
CA PRO A 30 0.70 -9.03 -10.04
C PRO A 30 0.60 -10.10 -8.95
N ASP A 31 1.48 -11.09 -8.99
CA ASP A 31 1.65 -12.01 -7.86
C ASP A 31 2.14 -11.23 -6.63
N ALA A 32 1.45 -11.38 -5.51
CA ALA A 32 1.72 -10.64 -4.29
C ALA A 32 1.43 -11.47 -3.03
N GLY A 33 2.11 -11.15 -1.93
CA GLY A 33 1.86 -11.73 -0.62
C GLY A 33 0.62 -11.15 0.05
N VAL A 34 0.38 -9.86 -0.19
CA VAL A 34 -0.71 -9.11 0.42
C VAL A 34 -1.37 -8.20 -0.61
N TYR A 35 -2.70 -8.25 -0.68
CA TYR A 35 -3.51 -7.28 -1.41
C TYR A 35 -4.31 -6.48 -0.39
N LEU A 36 -4.17 -5.16 -0.45
CA LEU A 36 -4.89 -4.22 0.38
C LEU A 36 -5.85 -3.44 -0.52
N THR A 37 -7.13 -3.77 -0.46
CA THR A 37 -8.13 -3.26 -1.41
C THR A 37 -9.08 -2.29 -0.70
N PHE A 38 -9.32 -1.15 -1.32
CA PHE A 38 -10.23 -0.10 -0.84
C PHE A 38 -11.46 -0.03 -1.74
N SER A 39 -12.64 -0.08 -1.15
CA SER A 39 -13.90 -0.06 -1.88
C SER A 39 -14.14 1.24 -2.64
N THR A 40 -14.97 1.19 -3.67
CA THR A 40 -15.48 2.37 -4.40
C THR A 40 -16.12 3.40 -3.46
N TYR A 41 -16.83 2.94 -2.43
CA TYR A 41 -17.41 3.84 -1.42
C TYR A 41 -16.34 4.60 -0.63
N TYR A 42 -15.29 3.89 -0.21
CA TYR A 42 -14.19 4.50 0.53
C TYR A 42 -13.40 5.48 -0.34
N THR A 43 -13.07 5.09 -1.57
CA THR A 43 -12.34 5.96 -2.52
C THR A 43 -13.16 7.20 -2.91
N ALA A 44 -14.48 7.06 -3.10
CA ALA A 44 -15.39 8.19 -3.32
C ALA A 44 -15.42 9.16 -2.13
N THR A 45 -15.49 8.63 -0.90
CA THR A 45 -15.51 9.44 0.34
C THR A 45 -14.20 10.22 0.52
N LEU A 46 -13.06 9.58 0.24
CA LEU A 46 -11.77 10.25 0.25
C LEU A 46 -11.69 11.33 -0.85
N ALA A 47 -12.17 11.03 -2.05
CA ALA A 47 -12.19 11.97 -3.16
C ALA A 47 -13.04 13.21 -2.86
N HIS A 48 -14.20 13.04 -2.20
CA HIS A 48 -15.04 14.15 -1.75
C HIS A 48 -14.31 15.03 -0.71
N THR A 49 -13.72 14.42 0.31
CA THR A 49 -12.95 15.14 1.35
C THR A 49 -11.76 15.91 0.76
N MET A 50 -11.06 15.30 -0.21
CA MET A 50 -9.97 15.95 -0.94
C MET A 50 -10.49 17.14 -1.76
N THR A 51 -11.63 16.98 -2.42
CA THR A 51 -12.28 18.02 -3.23
C THR A 51 -12.60 19.26 -2.38
N GLU A 52 -13.23 19.07 -1.22
CA GLU A 52 -13.54 20.19 -0.30
C GLU A 52 -12.28 20.95 0.13
N THR A 53 -11.20 20.22 0.41
CA THR A 53 -9.92 20.81 0.83
C THR A 53 -9.29 21.63 -0.30
N ILE A 54 -9.28 21.10 -1.52
CA ILE A 54 -8.71 21.79 -2.70
C ILE A 54 -9.54 23.01 -3.05
N VAL A 55 -10.87 22.89 -3.09
CA VAL A 55 -11.80 24.01 -3.35
C VAL A 55 -11.58 25.13 -2.33
N LYS A 56 -11.48 24.80 -1.04
CA LYS A 56 -11.19 25.78 0.01
C LYS A 56 -9.86 26.50 -0.22
N ASN A 57 -8.80 25.78 -0.59
CA ASN A 57 -7.49 26.37 -0.84
C ASN A 57 -7.47 27.25 -2.08
N VAL A 58 -8.13 26.82 -3.17
CA VAL A 58 -8.25 27.60 -4.42
C VAL A 58 -9.03 28.89 -4.16
N ASN A 59 -10.15 28.82 -3.45
CA ASN A 59 -10.99 29.99 -3.13
C ASN A 59 -10.33 30.96 -2.14
N ALA A 60 -9.32 30.53 -1.40
CA ALA A 60 -8.54 31.39 -0.51
C ALA A 60 -7.38 32.13 -1.23
N GLN A 61 -7.05 31.75 -2.47
CA GLN A 61 -5.96 32.38 -3.22
C GLN A 61 -6.42 33.72 -3.80
N GLY A 62 -5.58 34.74 -3.71
CA GLY A 62 -5.82 36.01 -4.41
C GLY A 62 -5.29 35.94 -5.84
N ILE A 63 -6.05 36.47 -6.81
CA ILE A 63 -5.56 36.67 -8.18
C ILE A 63 -5.04 38.11 -8.29
N PRO A 64 -3.78 38.33 -8.69
CA PRO A 64 -3.24 39.68 -8.82
C PRO A 64 -3.93 40.43 -9.96
N SER A 65 -4.12 41.73 -9.77
CA SER A 65 -4.56 42.64 -10.84
C SER A 65 -3.56 42.63 -12.01
N PHE A 66 -4.05 42.80 -13.22
CA PHE A 66 -3.22 42.77 -14.42
C PHE A 66 -3.75 43.72 -15.49
N LYS A 67 -2.89 44.04 -16.45
CA LYS A 67 -3.16 45.03 -17.49
C LYS A 67 -3.04 44.43 -18.88
N ILE A 68 -4.01 44.70 -19.73
CA ILE A 68 -4.04 44.33 -21.14
C ILE A 68 -3.87 45.62 -21.94
N THR A 69 -3.01 45.61 -22.96
CA THR A 69 -2.86 46.74 -23.87
C THR A 69 -2.99 46.25 -25.31
N ASP A 70 -3.94 46.81 -26.05
CA ASP A 70 -4.17 46.55 -27.48
C ASP A 70 -4.11 47.88 -28.24
N GLY A 71 -2.90 48.23 -28.71
CA GLY A 71 -2.61 49.44 -29.48
C GLY A 71 -3.02 50.74 -28.78
N HIS A 72 -4.29 51.14 -28.98
CA HIS A 72 -4.87 52.40 -28.49
C HIS A 72 -5.76 52.25 -27.24
N VAL A 73 -6.01 51.02 -26.78
CA VAL A 73 -6.83 50.73 -25.61
C VAL A 73 -5.99 50.02 -24.55
N SER A 74 -6.08 50.51 -23.31
CA SER A 74 -5.42 49.97 -22.14
C SER A 74 -6.50 49.59 -21.13
N VAL A 75 -6.62 48.29 -20.82
CA VAL A 75 -7.59 47.78 -19.85
C VAL A 75 -6.85 47.29 -18.61
N ASP A 76 -7.15 47.87 -17.47
CA ASP A 76 -6.66 47.46 -16.15
C ASP A 76 -7.74 46.65 -15.44
N ILE A 77 -7.43 45.41 -15.06
CA ILE A 77 -8.34 44.46 -14.42
C ILE A 77 -7.98 44.39 -12.93
N LYS A 78 -8.92 44.81 -12.07
CA LYS A 78 -8.74 45.03 -10.63
C LYS A 78 -9.76 44.25 -9.81
N ASN A 79 -9.48 44.11 -8.51
CA ASN A 79 -10.40 43.53 -7.53
C ASN A 79 -10.99 42.17 -7.95
N ILE A 80 -10.13 41.29 -8.48
CA ILE A 80 -10.55 39.97 -8.95
C ILE A 80 -10.95 39.13 -7.75
N GLN A 81 -12.22 38.74 -7.70
CA GLN A 81 -12.79 37.80 -6.75
C GLN A 81 -13.23 36.56 -7.50
N HIS A 82 -12.99 35.38 -6.97
CA HIS A 82 -13.45 34.15 -7.60
C HIS A 82 -14.04 33.17 -6.59
N SER A 83 -14.90 32.30 -7.12
CA SER A 83 -15.36 31.10 -6.47
C SER A 83 -15.22 29.95 -7.46
N VAL A 84 -14.68 28.83 -7.00
CA VAL A 84 -14.55 27.58 -7.73
C VAL A 84 -15.32 26.51 -6.96
N ALA A 85 -16.06 25.69 -7.69
CA ALA A 85 -16.63 24.43 -7.26
C ALA A 85 -16.11 23.33 -8.18
N MET A 86 -15.94 22.13 -7.64
CA MET A 86 -15.43 20.98 -8.38
C MET A 86 -16.33 19.79 -8.06
N ASP A 87 -16.75 19.06 -9.09
CA ASP A 87 -17.67 17.93 -8.96
C ASP A 87 -17.25 16.78 -9.88
N THR A 88 -17.80 15.60 -9.60
CA THR A 88 -17.48 14.36 -10.31
C THR A 88 -15.97 14.07 -10.29
N PRO A 89 -15.39 13.85 -9.09
CA PRO A 89 -13.99 13.49 -8.99
C PRO A 89 -13.73 12.15 -9.69
N PHE A 90 -12.55 12.00 -10.26
CA PHE A 90 -12.14 10.75 -10.88
C PHE A 90 -10.69 10.37 -10.56
N TYR A 91 -10.41 9.08 -10.67
CA TYR A 91 -9.08 8.48 -10.61
C TYR A 91 -8.96 7.42 -11.72
N LEU A 92 -7.79 7.33 -12.34
CA LEU A 92 -7.53 6.45 -13.47
C LEU A 92 -6.05 6.05 -13.52
N GLN A 93 -5.77 4.75 -13.66
CA GLN A 93 -4.45 4.20 -13.92
C GLN A 93 -4.21 4.10 -15.43
N THR A 94 -3.24 4.87 -15.92
CA THR A 94 -2.89 4.91 -17.36
C THR A 94 -1.77 3.93 -17.72
N GLY A 95 -1.10 3.37 -16.72
CA GLY A 95 -0.02 2.41 -16.85
C GLY A 95 0.55 2.04 -15.47
N ALA A 96 1.47 1.08 -15.43
CA ALA A 96 2.20 0.73 -14.21
C ALA A 96 2.92 1.97 -13.65
N GLY A 97 2.58 2.37 -12.43
CA GLY A 97 3.14 3.56 -11.79
C GLY A 97 2.69 4.92 -12.36
N SER A 98 1.75 4.94 -13.32
CA SER A 98 1.27 6.17 -13.97
C SER A 98 -0.23 6.36 -13.79
N TYR A 99 -0.63 7.54 -13.30
CA TYR A 99 -1.99 7.81 -12.87
C TYR A 99 -2.49 9.17 -13.33
N GLN A 100 -3.81 9.28 -13.39
CA GLN A 100 -4.57 10.51 -13.58
C GLN A 100 -5.61 10.64 -12.48
N ALA A 101 -5.79 11.85 -11.97
CA ALA A 101 -6.87 12.19 -11.06
C ALA A 101 -7.39 13.58 -11.38
N GLY A 102 -8.64 13.87 -11.06
CA GLY A 102 -9.20 15.17 -11.38
C GLY A 102 -10.70 15.27 -11.19
N TRP A 103 -11.32 16.22 -11.89
CA TRP A 103 -12.75 16.50 -11.85
C TRP A 103 -13.29 16.65 -13.27
N LYS A 104 -14.40 15.96 -13.56
CA LYS A 104 -15.09 16.05 -14.86
C LYS A 104 -15.98 17.30 -14.96
N GLN A 105 -16.17 18.02 -13.85
CA GLN A 105 -16.88 19.28 -13.82
C GLN A 105 -16.17 20.24 -12.87
N VAL A 106 -15.72 21.37 -13.39
CA VAL A 106 -15.19 22.49 -12.63
C VAL A 106 -16.03 23.70 -12.95
N ASP A 107 -16.71 24.22 -11.94
CA ASP A 107 -17.49 25.43 -12.05
C ASP A 107 -16.74 26.58 -11.43
N PHE A 108 -16.69 27.72 -12.12
CA PHE A 108 -16.12 28.92 -11.52
C PHE A 108 -16.92 30.17 -11.87
N THR A 109 -16.93 31.09 -10.93
CA THR A 109 -17.47 32.44 -11.07
C THR A 109 -16.36 33.42 -10.72
N ILE A 110 -16.09 34.38 -11.61
CA ILE A 110 -15.09 35.43 -11.41
C ILE A 110 -15.81 36.77 -11.52
N HIS A 111 -15.69 37.60 -10.49
CA HIS A 111 -16.10 39.00 -10.52
C HIS A 111 -14.86 39.88 -10.52
N THR A 112 -14.82 40.88 -11.40
CA THR A 112 -13.70 41.82 -11.45
C THR A 112 -14.17 43.19 -11.90
N ASP A 113 -13.50 44.23 -11.39
CA ASP A 113 -13.66 45.58 -11.87
C ASP A 113 -12.66 45.81 -13.02
N TYR A 114 -13.06 46.59 -14.03
CA TYR A 114 -12.14 47.05 -15.07
C TYR A 114 -12.08 48.56 -15.17
N GLU A 115 -10.95 49.06 -15.65
CA GLU A 115 -10.75 50.43 -16.10
C GLU A 115 -10.13 50.40 -17.50
N ALA A 116 -10.89 50.81 -18.50
CA ALA A 116 -10.47 50.82 -19.89
C ALA A 116 -10.26 52.25 -20.37
N CYS A 117 -9.00 52.62 -20.61
CA CYS A 117 -8.64 53.93 -21.13
C CYS A 117 -8.28 53.85 -22.62
N TYR A 118 -8.84 54.75 -23.43
CA TYR A 118 -8.54 54.88 -24.85
C TYR A 118 -8.20 56.32 -25.24
N LYS A 119 -7.33 56.47 -26.23
CA LYS A 119 -7.00 57.79 -26.79
C LYS A 119 -8.12 58.26 -27.72
N TRP A 120 -8.73 59.39 -27.39
CA TRP A 120 -9.73 60.02 -28.25
C TRP A 120 -9.04 61.01 -29.19
N HIS A 121 -9.05 60.68 -30.50
CA HIS A 121 -8.27 61.34 -31.57
C HIS A 121 -6.74 61.19 -31.43
N MET A 122 -6.09 60.67 -32.49
CA MET A 122 -4.64 60.40 -32.48
C MET A 122 -3.75 61.64 -32.24
N ASP A 123 -4.30 62.85 -32.42
CA ASP A 123 -3.59 64.12 -32.29
C ASP A 123 -3.84 64.86 -30.96
N GLN A 124 -4.76 64.38 -30.12
CA GLN A 124 -5.05 65.00 -28.82
C GLN A 124 -4.71 64.00 -27.71
N ASN A 125 -3.84 64.39 -26.77
CA ASN A 125 -3.47 63.60 -25.59
C ASN A 125 -4.65 63.45 -24.58
N ILE A 126 -5.87 63.23 -25.05
CA ILE A 126 -7.07 63.06 -24.24
C ILE A 126 -7.31 61.56 -24.09
N ASN A 127 -7.12 61.05 -22.88
CA ASN A 127 -7.50 59.70 -22.49
C ASN A 127 -8.93 59.74 -21.93
N ILE A 128 -9.85 59.00 -22.55
CA ILE A 128 -11.17 58.73 -21.97
C ILE A 128 -11.07 57.36 -21.31
N CYS A 129 -11.44 57.29 -20.04
CA CYS A 129 -11.47 56.04 -19.27
C CYS A 129 -12.92 55.66 -18.94
N GLU A 130 -13.26 54.41 -19.17
CA GLU A 130 -14.52 53.78 -18.78
C GLU A 130 -14.25 52.80 -17.63
N HIS A 131 -15.15 52.76 -16.65
CA HIS A 131 -15.12 51.81 -15.55
C HIS A 131 -16.35 50.92 -15.61
N GLY A 132 -16.19 49.65 -15.26
CA GLY A 132 -17.31 48.74 -15.17
C GLY A 132 -16.95 47.47 -14.44
N LYS A 133 -17.92 46.55 -14.42
CA LYS A 133 -17.78 45.24 -13.79
C LYS A 133 -17.94 44.14 -14.81
N ILE A 134 -17.15 43.09 -14.63
CA ILE A 134 -17.15 41.89 -15.44
C ILE A 134 -17.47 40.70 -14.54
N GLU A 135 -18.33 39.84 -15.04
CA GLU A 135 -18.60 38.53 -14.48
C GLU A 135 -18.28 37.47 -15.54
N ILE A 136 -17.52 36.44 -15.12
CA ILE A 136 -17.17 35.29 -15.95
C ILE A 136 -17.66 34.05 -15.22
N VAL A 137 -18.45 33.24 -15.92
CA VAL A 137 -19.03 32.01 -15.35
C VAL A 137 -18.79 30.83 -16.27
N THR A 138 -18.69 29.63 -15.71
CA THR A 138 -18.76 28.40 -16.50
C THR A 138 -20.20 28.10 -16.90
N THR A 139 -20.37 27.46 -18.06
CA THR A 139 -21.66 26.94 -18.51
C THR A 139 -21.79 25.47 -18.19
N ASN A 140 -23.02 24.98 -18.00
CA ASN A 140 -23.28 23.58 -17.69
C ASN A 140 -23.10 22.62 -18.89
N ASN A 141 -22.79 23.10 -20.10
CA ASN A 141 -22.53 22.25 -21.26
C ASN A 141 -21.81 23.01 -22.41
N PRO A 142 -20.58 22.63 -22.79
CA PRO A 142 -19.78 21.52 -22.29
C PRO A 142 -19.02 21.86 -20.99
N ASN A 143 -18.72 20.84 -20.20
CA ASN A 143 -18.06 21.01 -18.90
C ASN A 143 -16.59 21.42 -19.05
N VAL A 144 -16.12 22.27 -18.12
CA VAL A 144 -14.69 22.44 -17.87
C VAL A 144 -14.20 21.25 -17.05
N THR A 145 -13.10 20.63 -17.47
CA THR A 145 -12.50 19.48 -16.77
C THR A 145 -11.12 19.86 -16.25
N LEU A 146 -10.74 19.33 -15.09
CA LEU A 146 -9.39 19.48 -14.53
C LEU A 146 -8.77 18.10 -14.36
N THR A 147 -7.62 17.86 -14.96
CA THR A 147 -6.91 16.58 -14.93
C THR A 147 -5.49 16.80 -14.48
N THR A 148 -5.07 16.10 -13.43
CA THR A 148 -3.69 15.98 -13.00
C THR A 148 -3.15 14.61 -13.40
N THR A 149 -2.05 14.59 -14.13
CA THR A 149 -1.26 13.38 -14.42
C THR A 149 -0.06 13.32 -13.48
N PHE A 150 0.29 12.15 -12.97
CA PHE A 150 1.48 11.98 -12.13
C PHE A 150 2.02 10.54 -12.21
N ASN A 151 3.29 10.39 -11.87
CA ASN A 151 3.94 9.09 -11.69
C ASN A 151 4.16 8.84 -10.19
N LEU A 152 3.75 7.67 -9.72
CA LEU A 152 4.02 7.18 -8.37
C LEU A 152 4.60 5.78 -8.49
N ASN A 153 5.92 5.68 -8.32
CA ASN A 153 6.60 4.40 -8.33
C ASN A 153 6.88 3.91 -6.91
N ILE A 154 6.30 2.77 -6.55
CA ILE A 154 6.49 2.10 -5.25
C ILE A 154 6.99 0.66 -5.40
N ASP A 155 7.42 0.27 -6.60
CA ASP A 155 7.97 -1.06 -6.94
C ASP A 155 9.47 -1.21 -6.62
N THR A 156 10.00 -0.26 -5.85
CA THR A 156 11.44 -0.05 -5.65
C THR A 156 11.75 0.24 -4.19
N THR A 157 13.02 0.02 -3.81
CA THR A 157 13.55 0.40 -2.50
C THR A 157 13.66 1.92 -2.31
N SER A 158 13.49 2.71 -3.37
CA SER A 158 13.47 4.18 -3.33
C SER A 158 12.23 4.71 -4.05
N PRO A 159 11.06 4.71 -3.40
CA PRO A 159 9.82 5.15 -4.02
C PRO A 159 9.90 6.62 -4.49
N THR A 160 9.21 6.95 -5.57
CA THR A 160 9.25 8.28 -6.18
C THR A 160 7.85 8.79 -6.52
N PHE A 161 7.69 10.12 -6.47
CA PHE A 161 6.52 10.83 -6.96
C PHE A 161 7.00 11.94 -7.89
N SER A 162 6.63 11.88 -9.17
CA SER A 162 7.19 12.75 -10.21
C SER A 162 6.19 13.08 -11.32
N ASP A 163 6.64 13.91 -12.27
CA ASP A 163 5.95 14.21 -13.53
C ASP A 163 4.52 14.73 -13.34
N VAL A 164 4.33 15.51 -12.28
CA VAL A 164 3.05 16.13 -11.94
C VAL A 164 2.75 17.23 -12.96
N SER A 165 1.67 17.05 -13.72
CA SER A 165 1.16 18.03 -14.67
C SER A 165 -0.34 18.16 -14.49
N THR A 166 -0.83 19.38 -14.32
CA THR A 166 -2.27 19.67 -14.22
C THR A 166 -2.72 20.47 -15.44
N ILE A 167 -3.78 20.00 -16.09
CA ILE A 167 -4.37 20.62 -17.27
C ILE A 167 -5.86 20.85 -16.99
N MET A 168 -6.32 22.07 -17.22
CA MET A 168 -7.73 22.43 -17.24
C MET A 168 -8.17 22.58 -18.69
N SER A 169 -9.07 21.69 -19.13
CA SER A 169 -9.68 21.77 -20.45
C SER A 169 -10.99 22.55 -20.36
N ALA A 170 -11.03 23.71 -21.00
CA ALA A 170 -12.24 24.52 -21.16
C ALA A 170 -12.59 24.61 -22.65
N PRO A 171 -13.58 23.85 -23.14
CA PRO A 171 -14.06 23.98 -24.52
C PRO A 171 -14.54 25.42 -24.80
N GLY A 172 -14.46 25.88 -26.05
CA GLY A 172 -14.62 27.31 -26.39
C GLY A 172 -15.96 27.96 -26.02
N ASN A 173 -17.01 27.16 -25.80
CA ASN A 173 -18.33 27.61 -25.34
C ASN A 173 -18.64 27.24 -23.88
N ALA A 174 -17.67 26.70 -23.12
CA ALA A 174 -17.82 26.34 -21.71
C ALA A 174 -17.77 27.53 -20.75
N ILE A 175 -17.45 28.73 -21.25
CA ILE A 175 -17.25 29.95 -20.46
C ILE A 175 -18.13 31.07 -21.02
N GLU A 176 -19.06 31.52 -20.20
CA GLU A 176 -19.92 32.68 -20.42
C GLU A 176 -19.34 33.93 -19.76
N TYR A 177 -19.75 35.08 -20.30
CA TYR A 177 -19.22 36.37 -19.90
C TYR A 177 -20.33 37.41 -19.93
N SER A 178 -20.41 38.23 -18.88
CA SER A 178 -21.24 39.42 -18.85
C SER A 178 -20.41 40.64 -18.43
N ALA A 179 -20.64 41.78 -19.06
CA ALA A 179 -20.03 43.04 -18.67
C ALA A 179 -21.09 44.13 -18.56
N SER A 180 -20.95 44.93 -17.51
CA SER A 180 -21.62 46.22 -17.40
C SER A 180 -20.75 47.27 -18.07
N CYS A 181 -21.04 47.56 -19.34
CA CYS A 181 -20.32 48.52 -20.17
C CYS A 181 -21.30 49.49 -20.83
N GLU A 182 -20.86 50.74 -21.03
CA GLU A 182 -21.70 51.81 -21.61
C GLU A 182 -21.27 52.16 -23.05
N SER A 183 -20.11 51.68 -23.53
CA SER A 183 -19.55 52.13 -24.81
C SER A 183 -18.62 51.11 -25.52
N LYS A 184 -17.53 51.58 -26.16
CA LYS A 184 -16.54 50.85 -26.97
C LYS A 184 -15.89 49.64 -26.26
N VAL A 185 -16.00 49.54 -24.95
CA VAL A 185 -15.52 48.39 -24.18
C VAL A 185 -16.41 47.16 -24.40
N CYS A 186 -17.70 47.33 -24.69
CA CYS A 186 -18.61 46.24 -25.02
C CYS A 186 -18.14 45.43 -26.24
N ASP A 187 -17.52 46.08 -27.23
CA ASP A 187 -16.97 45.44 -28.44
C ASP A 187 -15.67 44.65 -28.17
N LYS A 188 -15.04 44.84 -27.00
CA LYS A 188 -13.77 44.23 -26.58
C LYS A 188 -13.92 43.16 -25.49
N THR A 189 -15.16 42.82 -25.15
CA THR A 189 -15.53 41.80 -24.17
C THR A 189 -14.92 40.43 -24.46
N HIS A 190 -14.81 40.04 -25.73
CA HIS A 190 -14.13 38.80 -26.14
C HIS A 190 -12.63 38.81 -25.83
N ASP A 191 -11.94 39.92 -26.07
CA ASP A 191 -10.50 40.08 -25.82
C ASP A 191 -10.21 40.05 -24.31
N ILE A 192 -11.07 40.72 -23.51
CA ILE A 192 -10.96 40.71 -22.05
C ILE A 192 -11.26 39.31 -21.48
N ARG A 193 -12.29 38.62 -21.98
CA ARG A 193 -12.60 37.23 -21.61
C ARG A 193 -11.41 36.31 -21.88
N ASN A 194 -10.85 36.35 -23.09
CA ASN A 194 -9.71 35.50 -23.46
C ASN A 194 -8.49 35.82 -22.60
N ALA A 195 -8.24 37.10 -22.29
CA ALA A 195 -7.15 37.50 -21.42
C ALA A 195 -7.33 37.04 -19.97
N VAL A 196 -8.53 37.21 -19.38
CA VAL A 196 -8.82 36.72 -18.02
C VAL A 196 -8.71 35.19 -17.98
N ALA A 197 -9.28 34.48 -18.95
CA ALA A 197 -9.14 33.02 -19.05
C ALA A 197 -7.66 32.60 -19.19
N SER A 198 -6.86 33.31 -20.00
CA SER A 198 -5.42 33.03 -20.20
C SER A 198 -4.55 33.29 -18.97
N GLN A 199 -5.05 34.02 -17.96
CA GLN A 199 -4.35 34.26 -16.69
C GLN A 199 -4.89 33.37 -15.58
N PHE A 200 -6.22 33.24 -15.50
CA PHE A 200 -6.92 32.47 -14.48
C PHE A 200 -6.67 30.98 -14.58
N ILE A 201 -6.86 30.39 -15.77
CA ILE A 201 -6.71 28.95 -15.99
C ILE A 201 -5.29 28.50 -15.65
N PRO A 202 -4.21 29.11 -16.20
CA PRO A 202 -2.85 28.73 -15.85
C PRO A 202 -2.51 28.99 -14.37
N SER A 203 -3.14 29.97 -13.72
CA SER A 203 -2.95 30.20 -12.28
C SER A 203 -3.47 29.02 -11.45
N ILE A 204 -4.65 28.48 -11.79
CA ILE A 204 -5.19 27.30 -11.11
C ILE A 204 -4.32 26.07 -11.39
N GLU A 205 -4.00 25.81 -12.66
CA GLU A 205 -3.13 24.68 -13.06
C GLU A 205 -1.80 24.69 -12.33
N LYS A 206 -1.13 25.86 -12.32
CA LYS A 206 0.15 26.07 -11.63
C LYS A 206 0.00 25.88 -10.13
N SER A 207 -1.06 26.42 -9.53
CA SER A 207 -1.31 26.34 -8.09
C SER A 207 -1.45 24.88 -7.63
N ILE A 208 -2.27 24.09 -8.32
CA ILE A 208 -2.48 22.68 -8.00
C ILE A 208 -1.20 21.88 -8.21
N THR A 209 -0.53 22.09 -9.35
CA THR A 209 0.75 21.43 -9.66
C THR A 209 1.82 21.74 -8.62
N GLN A 210 1.95 23.00 -8.19
CA GLN A 210 2.91 23.42 -7.17
C GLN A 210 2.58 22.83 -5.79
N GLN A 211 1.30 22.77 -5.41
CA GLN A 211 0.88 22.17 -4.15
C GLN A 211 1.20 20.67 -4.11
N LEU A 212 0.91 19.93 -5.17
CA LEU A 212 1.22 18.51 -5.27
C LEU A 212 2.73 18.24 -5.26
N ASN A 213 3.51 19.01 -6.02
CA ASN A 213 4.96 18.92 -6.00
C ASN A 213 5.56 19.25 -4.61
N ALA A 214 4.99 20.22 -3.89
CA ALA A 214 5.40 20.53 -2.53
C ALA A 214 5.09 19.41 -1.53
N LYS A 215 4.14 18.52 -1.86
CA LYS A 215 3.77 17.34 -1.06
C LYS A 215 4.45 16.05 -1.50
N ALA A 216 5.27 16.07 -2.55
CA ALA A 216 5.89 14.88 -3.14
C ALA A 216 6.62 14.01 -2.10
N SER A 217 7.43 14.62 -1.23
CA SER A 217 8.17 13.89 -0.19
C SER A 217 7.25 13.28 0.87
N THR A 218 6.15 13.95 1.22
CA THR A 218 5.14 13.44 2.15
C THR A 218 4.37 12.28 1.53
N ILE A 219 4.01 12.36 0.24
CA ILE A 219 3.35 11.28 -0.50
C ILE A 219 4.25 10.04 -0.55
N VAL A 220 5.51 10.20 -0.93
CA VAL A 220 6.50 9.11 -0.97
C VAL A 220 6.68 8.46 0.41
N ALA A 221 6.66 9.26 1.49
CA ALA A 221 6.80 8.75 2.85
C ALA A 221 5.64 7.85 3.32
N LEU A 222 4.49 7.86 2.62
CA LEU A 222 3.38 6.93 2.91
C LEU A 222 3.68 5.50 2.46
N PHE A 223 4.64 5.34 1.56
CA PHE A 223 5.02 4.08 0.91
C PHE A 223 6.46 3.68 1.23
N PRO A 224 6.85 3.50 2.50
CA PRO A 224 8.17 3.02 2.82
C PRO A 224 8.34 1.59 2.26
N PRO A 225 9.49 1.24 1.66
CA PRO A 225 9.70 -0.11 1.11
C PRO A 225 9.64 -1.19 2.19
N LEU A 226 10.03 -0.86 3.43
CA LEU A 226 9.94 -1.73 4.60
C LEU A 226 9.09 -1.05 5.67
N ARG A 227 7.95 -1.63 6.00
CA ARG A 227 7.07 -1.15 7.08
C ARG A 227 7.33 -1.92 8.37
N PRO A 228 7.76 -1.27 9.46
CA PRO A 228 8.06 -1.98 10.70
C PRO A 228 6.78 -2.56 11.34
N LEU A 229 6.85 -3.83 11.74
CA LEU A 229 5.80 -4.46 12.55
C LEU A 229 5.95 -4.01 14.01
N SER A 230 5.44 -2.82 14.28
CA SER A 230 5.61 -2.14 15.57
C SER A 230 5.03 -2.96 16.72
N GLY A 231 5.84 -3.12 17.77
CA GLY A 231 5.46 -3.92 18.95
C GLY A 231 5.83 -5.40 18.86
N PHE A 232 6.33 -5.88 17.71
CA PHE A 232 6.85 -7.23 17.57
C PHE A 232 8.39 -7.22 17.56
N LYS A 233 8.98 -7.70 18.66
CA LYS A 233 10.42 -7.94 18.79
C LYS A 233 10.65 -9.32 19.36
N TYR A 234 11.56 -10.06 18.76
CA TYR A 234 11.99 -11.36 19.26
C TYR A 234 13.52 -11.44 19.19
N LYS A 235 14.17 -11.73 20.33
CA LYS A 235 15.64 -11.77 20.46
C LYS A 235 16.35 -10.54 19.85
N ASP A 236 15.87 -9.34 20.17
CA ASP A 236 16.38 -8.05 19.65
C ASP A 236 16.28 -7.84 18.12
N LEU A 237 15.66 -8.77 17.39
CA LEU A 237 15.39 -8.65 15.97
C LEU A 237 14.10 -7.84 15.75
N THR A 238 14.15 -6.98 14.74
CA THR A 238 12.99 -6.20 14.30
C THR A 238 12.47 -6.78 12.99
N TYR A 239 11.14 -6.88 12.90
CA TYR A 239 10.44 -7.45 11.75
C TYR A 239 9.81 -6.34 10.92
N TYR A 240 9.82 -6.53 9.61
CA TYR A 240 9.32 -5.58 8.63
C TYR A 240 8.45 -6.30 7.62
N LEU A 241 7.36 -5.67 7.22
CA LEU A 241 6.59 -6.06 6.04
C LEU A 241 7.22 -5.40 4.81
N ASP A 242 7.59 -6.20 3.82
CA ASP A 242 7.96 -5.71 2.50
C ASP A 242 6.72 -5.11 1.82
N SER A 243 6.73 -3.78 1.70
CA SER A 243 5.64 -2.99 1.14
C SER A 243 5.93 -2.53 -0.29
N ILE A 244 6.98 -3.06 -0.92
CA ILE A 244 7.27 -2.84 -2.34
C ILE A 244 6.15 -3.47 -3.17
N GLY A 245 5.65 -2.77 -4.17
CA GLY A 245 4.57 -3.29 -5.01
C GLY A 245 4.02 -2.26 -5.99
N GLU A 246 2.73 -2.36 -6.27
CA GLU A 246 2.05 -1.43 -7.16
C GLU A 246 0.61 -1.13 -6.71
N ILE A 247 0.10 0.01 -7.18
CA ILE A 247 -1.30 0.37 -7.04
C ILE A 247 -2.01 -0.06 -8.32
N VAL A 248 -3.08 -0.82 -8.17
CA VAL A 248 -3.88 -1.35 -9.27
C VAL A 248 -5.29 -0.77 -9.15
N GLU A 249 -5.77 -0.18 -10.23
CA GLU A 249 -7.18 0.20 -10.37
C GLU A 249 -8.04 -1.05 -10.65
N ALA A 250 -9.21 -1.10 -10.00
CA ALA A 250 -10.17 -2.18 -10.18
C ALA A 250 -10.49 -2.49 -11.64
N GLY A 251 -10.80 -3.76 -11.92
CA GLY A 251 -11.03 -4.26 -13.28
C GLY A 251 -12.30 -3.75 -13.97
N THR A 252 -13.22 -3.09 -13.25
CA THR A 252 -14.56 -2.72 -13.73
C THR A 252 -14.67 -1.22 -14.09
N VAL A 253 -15.12 -0.94 -15.32
CA VAL A 253 -15.03 0.36 -16.02
C VAL A 253 -16.11 1.39 -15.61
N GLU A 254 -16.96 1.10 -14.64
CA GLU A 254 -18.23 1.84 -14.47
C GLU A 254 -18.17 3.02 -13.50
N HIS A 255 -17.05 3.22 -12.79
CA HIS A 255 -16.99 4.20 -11.70
C HIS A 255 -15.89 5.25 -11.92
N ASN A 256 -16.20 6.51 -11.62
CA ASN A 256 -15.20 7.59 -11.66
C ASN A 256 -14.16 7.42 -10.55
N THR A 257 -14.56 6.87 -9.41
CA THR A 257 -13.71 6.56 -8.26
C THR A 257 -13.76 5.05 -8.02
N PRO A 258 -13.11 4.23 -8.86
CA PRO A 258 -13.14 2.78 -8.73
C PRO A 258 -12.49 2.32 -7.41
N ALA A 259 -12.64 1.04 -7.09
CA ALA A 259 -11.84 0.44 -6.04
C ALA A 259 -10.35 0.50 -6.40
N VAL A 260 -9.51 0.60 -5.38
CA VAL A 260 -8.05 0.72 -5.53
C VAL A 260 -7.39 -0.34 -4.67
N THR A 261 -6.48 -1.10 -5.26
CA THR A 261 -5.74 -2.15 -4.57
C THR A 261 -4.27 -1.80 -4.51
N PHE A 262 -3.67 -1.99 -3.34
CA PHE A 262 -2.23 -2.02 -3.18
C PHE A 262 -1.81 -3.49 -3.16
N ALA A 263 -1.24 -3.96 -4.27
CA ALA A 263 -0.66 -5.29 -4.37
C ALA A 263 0.82 -5.18 -3.97
N ILE A 264 1.15 -5.65 -2.77
CA ILE A 264 2.49 -5.54 -2.20
C ILE A 264 3.14 -6.91 -2.04
N ASN A 265 4.47 -6.97 -2.15
CA ASN A 265 5.24 -8.19 -1.97
C ASN A 265 4.78 -8.95 -0.72
N GLY A 266 4.61 -8.24 0.40
CA GLY A 266 3.98 -8.77 1.60
C GLY A 266 4.86 -9.74 2.39
N GLY A 267 6.08 -10.00 1.94
CA GLY A 267 7.04 -10.85 2.65
C GLY A 267 7.51 -10.23 3.97
N ILE A 268 7.78 -11.07 4.96
CA ILE A 268 8.33 -10.65 6.25
C ILE A 268 9.86 -10.66 6.21
N ALA A 269 10.47 -9.48 6.26
CA ALA A 269 11.90 -9.31 6.37
C ALA A 269 12.33 -9.13 7.84
N VAL A 270 13.49 -9.67 8.19
CA VAL A 270 14.06 -9.60 9.56
C VAL A 270 15.38 -8.86 9.54
N LYS A 271 15.60 -7.96 10.49
CA LYS A 271 16.84 -7.20 10.60
C LYS A 271 17.41 -7.24 12.01
N ASN A 272 18.71 -7.49 12.11
CA ASN A 272 19.51 -7.36 13.32
C ASN A 272 20.26 -6.02 13.33
N GLY A 273 19.83 -5.08 14.16
CA GLY A 273 20.50 -3.78 14.31
C GLY A 273 20.70 -3.04 12.99
N GLY A 274 21.88 -2.45 12.77
CA GLY A 274 22.22 -1.69 11.55
C GLY A 274 22.48 -2.52 10.28
N GLY A 275 22.38 -3.86 10.34
CA GLY A 275 22.67 -4.75 9.21
C GLY A 275 21.67 -4.67 8.04
N ASN A 276 21.95 -5.38 6.95
CA ASN A 276 21.00 -5.53 5.86
C ASN A 276 19.84 -6.44 6.31
N PRO A 277 18.59 -6.14 5.91
CA PRO A 277 17.46 -7.02 6.17
C PRO A 277 17.65 -8.36 5.44
N ALA A 278 17.37 -9.45 6.14
CA ALA A 278 17.19 -10.78 5.56
C ALA A 278 15.76 -10.89 5.04
N TYR A 279 15.62 -11.14 3.74
CA TYR A 279 14.32 -11.32 3.08
C TYR A 279 13.94 -12.81 3.08
N PRO A 280 12.64 -13.12 2.89
CA PRO A 280 12.17 -14.48 2.68
C PRO A 280 12.92 -15.17 1.53
N THR A 281 13.09 -16.49 1.63
CA THR A 281 13.79 -17.28 0.62
C THR A 281 12.93 -17.54 -0.62
N GLN A 282 11.61 -17.47 -0.44
CA GLN A 282 10.60 -17.69 -1.46
C GLN A 282 10.13 -16.37 -2.08
N ARG A 283 9.30 -16.45 -3.12
CA ARG A 283 8.67 -15.28 -3.76
C ARG A 283 7.17 -15.52 -3.93
N PRO A 284 6.34 -14.47 -3.98
CA PRO A 284 4.93 -14.63 -4.32
C PRO A 284 4.79 -15.26 -5.71
N THR A 285 3.86 -16.20 -5.85
CA THR A 285 3.56 -16.91 -7.11
C THR A 285 2.06 -17.07 -7.37
N LEU A 286 1.22 -16.47 -6.52
CA LEU A 286 -0.23 -16.56 -6.59
C LEU A 286 -0.81 -15.18 -6.80
N THR A 287 -1.61 -15.06 -7.85
CA THR A 287 -2.58 -13.98 -8.04
C THR A 287 -3.99 -14.53 -7.79
N PRO A 288 -4.67 -14.14 -6.70
CA PRO A 288 -6.05 -14.51 -6.44
C PRO A 288 -7.00 -13.99 -7.55
N PRO A 289 -8.20 -14.57 -7.71
CA PRO A 289 -9.17 -14.04 -8.65
C PRO A 289 -9.64 -12.64 -8.24
N VAL A 290 -9.95 -11.79 -9.22
CA VAL A 290 -10.45 -10.40 -9.00
C VAL A 290 -11.66 -10.39 -8.08
N SER A 291 -12.56 -11.38 -8.21
CA SER A 291 -13.75 -11.53 -7.36
C SER A 291 -13.45 -11.76 -5.88
N ALA A 292 -12.21 -12.12 -5.52
CA ALA A 292 -11.76 -12.23 -4.14
C ALA A 292 -10.97 -11.01 -3.67
N ILE A 293 -10.22 -10.37 -4.58
CA ILE A 293 -9.45 -9.15 -4.30
C ILE A 293 -10.38 -7.95 -4.08
N GLU A 294 -11.49 -7.90 -4.81
CA GLU A 294 -12.49 -6.84 -4.80
C GLU A 294 -13.81 -7.29 -4.13
N ASP A 295 -13.75 -8.13 -3.09
CA ASP A 295 -14.96 -8.64 -2.41
C ASP A 295 -15.36 -7.76 -1.22
N PHE A 296 -16.11 -6.71 -1.52
CA PHE A 296 -16.59 -5.73 -0.52
C PHE A 296 -18.04 -6.02 -0.14
N HIS A 297 -18.30 -7.04 0.68
CA HIS A 297 -19.66 -7.31 1.17
C HIS A 297 -20.21 -6.12 1.99
N THR A 298 -19.78 -5.97 3.24
CA THR A 298 -20.22 -4.90 4.17
C THR A 298 -19.06 -4.03 4.64
N THR A 299 -17.89 -4.18 4.03
CA THR A 299 -16.62 -3.64 4.52
C THR A 299 -16.09 -2.54 3.60
N GLU A 300 -15.39 -1.56 4.19
CA GLU A 300 -14.88 -0.41 3.44
C GLU A 300 -13.53 -0.70 2.78
N TRP A 301 -12.78 -1.64 3.35
CA TRP A 301 -11.50 -2.11 2.86
C TRP A 301 -11.27 -3.57 3.28
N GLN A 302 -10.41 -4.26 2.54
CA GLN A 302 -10.13 -5.69 2.69
C GLN A 302 -8.61 -5.91 2.64
N VAL A 303 -8.14 -6.87 3.43
CA VAL A 303 -6.78 -7.42 3.32
C VAL A 303 -6.90 -8.87 2.87
N LEU A 304 -6.23 -9.23 1.78
CA LEU A 304 -6.08 -10.60 1.32
C LEU A 304 -4.63 -11.03 1.51
N LEU A 305 -4.42 -12.14 2.21
CA LEU A 305 -3.12 -12.75 2.50
C LEU A 305 -2.98 -14.05 1.69
N THR A 306 -1.96 -14.16 0.86
CA THR A 306 -1.66 -15.37 0.09
C THR A 306 -0.74 -16.32 0.89
N PRO A 307 -0.51 -17.57 0.44
CA PRO A 307 0.35 -18.51 1.16
C PRO A 307 1.77 -17.99 1.37
N PHE A 308 2.27 -17.20 0.42
CA PHE A 308 3.57 -16.55 0.50
C PHE A 308 3.73 -15.69 1.76
N PHE A 309 2.68 -14.99 2.19
CA PHE A 309 2.72 -14.24 3.45
C PHE A 309 3.05 -15.15 4.64
N PHE A 310 2.39 -16.31 4.74
CA PHE A 310 2.59 -17.26 5.83
C PHE A 310 3.93 -17.99 5.72
N GLU A 311 4.35 -18.36 4.51
CA GLU A 311 5.68 -18.90 4.24
C GLU A 311 6.76 -17.95 4.73
N SER A 312 6.64 -16.66 4.37
CA SER A 312 7.58 -15.63 4.78
C SER A 312 7.63 -15.41 6.30
N MET A 313 6.50 -15.57 7.00
CA MET A 313 6.46 -15.54 8.46
C MET A 313 7.23 -16.71 9.09
N ILE A 314 7.10 -17.91 8.54
CA ILE A 314 7.82 -19.10 9.01
C ILE A 314 9.31 -18.93 8.75
N ASP A 315 9.70 -18.48 7.55
CA ASP A 315 11.09 -18.14 7.20
C ASP A 315 11.69 -17.13 8.19
N ALA A 316 10.95 -16.06 8.48
CA ALA A 316 11.36 -15.04 9.44
C ALA A 316 11.54 -15.60 10.87
N ALA A 317 10.64 -16.50 11.29
CA ALA A 317 10.73 -17.19 12.58
C ALA A 317 11.94 -18.15 12.64
N VAL A 318 12.24 -18.84 11.55
CA VAL A 318 13.41 -19.72 11.46
C VAL A 318 14.71 -18.93 11.48
N ALA A 319 14.80 -17.86 10.68
CA ALA A 319 15.97 -16.99 10.61
C ALA A 319 16.30 -16.31 11.94
N SER A 320 15.29 -16.05 12.76
CA SER A 320 15.42 -15.44 14.09
C SER A 320 15.55 -16.45 15.23
N GLY A 321 14.96 -17.62 15.07
CA GLY A 321 14.85 -18.66 16.07
C GLY A 321 16.07 -19.55 16.15
N LEU A 322 16.70 -19.84 14.99
CA LEU A 322 17.74 -20.84 14.85
C LEU A 322 19.16 -20.23 14.73
N PRO A 323 20.23 -20.96 15.16
CA PRO A 323 20.17 -22.24 15.87
C PRO A 323 19.49 -22.10 17.25
N TYR A 324 18.73 -23.11 17.63
CA TYR A 324 18.08 -23.19 18.94
C TYR A 324 18.63 -24.37 19.72
N LEU A 325 18.85 -24.18 21.02
CA LEU A 325 19.37 -25.22 21.91
C LEU A 325 18.30 -25.59 22.94
N ILE A 326 17.97 -26.88 23.02
CA ILE A 326 17.17 -27.45 24.10
C ILE A 326 18.13 -28.17 25.04
N VAL A 327 18.23 -27.67 26.26
CA VAL A 327 19.06 -28.25 27.33
C VAL A 327 18.18 -28.97 28.36
N PRO A 328 18.72 -29.87 29.19
CA PRO A 328 17.92 -30.68 30.11
C PRO A 328 17.02 -29.87 31.05
N SER A 329 17.47 -28.68 31.48
CA SER A 329 16.69 -27.81 32.37
C SER A 329 15.46 -27.17 31.71
N MET A 330 15.34 -27.22 30.38
CA MET A 330 14.18 -26.73 29.64
C MET A 330 13.07 -27.77 29.55
N VAL A 331 13.34 -29.04 29.86
CA VAL A 331 12.35 -30.10 29.86
C VAL A 331 11.49 -29.99 31.12
N PRO A 332 10.15 -29.91 31.00
CA PRO A 332 9.28 -29.86 32.16
C PRO A 332 9.44 -31.11 33.05
N LYS A 333 9.40 -30.93 34.37
CA LYS A 333 9.58 -32.03 35.34
C LYS A 333 8.57 -33.18 35.20
N GLY A 334 7.41 -32.93 34.56
CA GLY A 334 6.39 -33.94 34.30
C GLY A 334 6.51 -34.62 32.93
N SER A 335 7.55 -34.31 32.14
CA SER A 335 7.82 -34.98 30.87
C SER A 335 8.13 -36.46 31.10
N PRO A 336 7.63 -37.38 30.25
CA PRO A 336 7.97 -38.80 30.33
C PRO A 336 9.41 -39.10 29.88
N VAL A 337 10.09 -38.12 29.26
CA VAL A 337 11.48 -38.22 28.79
C VAL A 337 12.29 -37.08 29.40
N THR A 338 13.46 -37.39 29.94
CA THR A 338 14.49 -36.43 30.36
C THR A 338 15.67 -36.46 29.39
N LEU A 339 16.31 -35.31 29.15
CA LEU A 339 17.47 -35.23 28.26
C LEU A 339 18.76 -35.64 28.98
N ASP A 340 18.85 -36.92 29.33
CA ASP A 340 20.03 -37.54 29.94
C ASP A 340 20.22 -38.94 29.35
N THR A 341 21.47 -39.34 29.08
CA THR A 341 21.76 -40.64 28.47
C THR A 341 21.35 -41.84 29.32
N SER A 342 21.11 -41.63 30.62
CA SER A 342 20.60 -42.64 31.55
C SER A 342 19.08 -42.79 31.56
N ASP A 343 18.36 -41.90 30.88
CA ASP A 343 16.90 -42.01 30.76
C ASP A 343 16.54 -43.32 30.05
N PRO A 344 15.58 -44.11 30.57
CA PRO A 344 15.14 -45.35 29.94
C PRO A 344 14.78 -45.19 28.46
N PHE A 345 14.23 -44.05 28.05
CA PHE A 345 13.92 -43.74 26.66
C PHE A 345 15.14 -43.88 25.74
N PHE A 346 16.31 -43.34 26.13
CA PHE A 346 17.51 -43.40 25.30
C PHE A 346 18.19 -44.76 25.33
N SER A 347 17.96 -45.55 26.38
CA SER A 347 18.44 -46.94 26.43
C SER A 347 17.75 -47.84 25.42
N GLU A 348 16.51 -47.52 25.03
CA GLU A 348 15.74 -48.19 23.98
C GLU A 348 15.97 -47.54 22.61
N THR A 349 15.91 -46.21 22.55
CA THR A 349 15.90 -45.45 21.30
C THR A 349 17.30 -45.28 20.69
N ALA A 350 18.34 -45.15 21.51
CA ALA A 350 19.72 -44.94 21.06
C ALA A 350 20.70 -45.68 21.99
N PRO A 351 20.64 -47.03 22.07
CA PRO A 351 21.34 -47.82 23.09
C PRO A 351 22.86 -47.63 23.10
N GLY A 352 23.46 -47.35 21.94
CA GLY A 352 24.90 -47.07 21.86
C GLY A 352 25.30 -45.74 22.49
N MET A 353 24.38 -44.78 22.59
CA MET A 353 24.62 -43.50 23.29
C MET A 353 24.73 -43.72 24.80
N THR A 354 23.78 -44.44 25.39
CA THR A 354 23.80 -44.82 26.82
C THR A 354 25.06 -45.63 27.17
N LYS A 355 25.50 -46.53 26.27
CA LYS A 355 26.72 -47.33 26.48
C LYS A 355 28.00 -46.50 26.39
N SER A 356 28.10 -45.60 25.42
CA SER A 356 29.33 -44.84 25.14
C SER A 356 29.50 -43.63 26.06
N TYR A 357 28.39 -43.11 26.58
CA TYR A 357 28.32 -41.88 27.35
C TYR A 357 27.39 -42.02 28.57
N PRO A 358 27.68 -42.87 29.56
CA PRO A 358 26.73 -43.17 30.64
C PRO A 358 26.51 -41.97 31.59
N ASN A 359 25.25 -41.72 31.96
CA ASN A 359 24.81 -40.70 32.92
C ASN A 359 25.31 -39.28 32.59
N LEU A 360 25.19 -38.89 31.32
CA LEU A 360 25.59 -37.57 30.85
C LEU A 360 24.38 -36.80 30.29
N PRO A 361 24.35 -35.47 30.48
CA PRO A 361 23.29 -34.64 29.92
C PRO A 361 23.32 -34.64 28.39
N ILE A 362 22.12 -34.51 27.79
CA ILE A 362 21.93 -34.37 26.35
C ILE A 362 21.46 -32.95 26.04
N THR A 363 22.10 -32.30 25.09
CA THR A 363 21.66 -31.05 24.49
C THR A 363 21.17 -31.32 23.08
N LEU A 364 19.96 -30.86 22.73
CA LEU A 364 19.47 -30.88 21.36
C LEU A 364 19.80 -29.55 20.69
N GLN A 365 20.46 -29.61 19.54
CA GLN A 365 20.68 -28.45 18.69
C GLN A 365 19.78 -28.53 17.46
N ILE A 366 18.90 -27.56 17.31
CA ILE A 366 17.98 -27.42 16.18
C ILE A 366 18.54 -26.38 15.23
N THR A 367 18.68 -26.74 13.96
CA THR A 367 19.16 -25.87 12.87
C THR A 367 18.29 -26.02 11.65
N ALA A 368 18.23 -24.99 10.80
CA ALA A 368 17.67 -25.13 9.46
C ALA A 368 18.57 -26.09 8.65
N PRO A 369 18.01 -27.00 7.86
CA PRO A 369 18.81 -27.71 6.85
C PRO A 369 19.45 -26.67 5.91
N GLY A 370 20.64 -26.98 5.38
CA GLY A 370 21.45 -26.03 4.61
C GLY A 370 20.68 -25.27 3.52
N SER A 371 21.05 -24.02 3.30
CA SER A 371 20.28 -22.93 2.67
C SER A 371 20.02 -23.02 1.16
N GLU A 372 20.05 -24.18 0.51
CA GLU A 372 19.97 -24.21 -0.97
C GLU A 372 18.55 -24.29 -1.55
N GLN A 373 17.50 -24.50 -0.75
CA GLN A 373 16.11 -24.09 -1.01
C GLN A 373 15.23 -24.66 0.10
N SER A 374 14.65 -23.80 0.93
CA SER A 374 13.58 -24.22 1.84
C SER A 374 12.38 -24.66 0.98
N THR A 375 12.07 -25.96 0.95
CA THR A 375 11.05 -26.55 0.04
C THR A 375 9.66 -26.62 0.66
N PHE A 376 9.50 -26.13 1.89
CA PHE A 376 8.19 -26.10 2.52
C PHE A 376 7.25 -25.16 1.78
N SER A 377 5.96 -25.45 1.86
CA SER A 377 4.93 -24.61 1.27
C SER A 377 3.77 -24.44 2.25
N CYS A 378 3.08 -23.32 2.12
CA CYS A 378 1.81 -23.12 2.78
C CYS A 378 0.67 -23.33 1.80
N LYS A 379 -0.46 -23.81 2.32
CA LYS A 379 -1.75 -23.79 1.66
C LYS A 379 -2.80 -23.27 2.61
N VAL A 380 -3.62 -22.34 2.16
CA VAL A 380 -4.78 -21.86 2.92
C VAL A 380 -6.02 -22.62 2.46
N ASP A 381 -6.80 -23.12 3.41
CA ASP A 381 -8.11 -23.70 3.13
C ASP A 381 -9.06 -23.46 4.31
N SER A 382 -10.32 -23.90 4.17
CA SER A 382 -11.34 -23.74 5.21
C SER A 382 -10.99 -24.30 6.59
N SER A 383 -9.97 -25.17 6.71
CA SER A 383 -9.49 -25.72 7.99
C SER A 383 -8.35 -24.91 8.63
N GLY A 384 -7.75 -23.97 7.89
CA GLY A 384 -6.67 -23.10 8.36
C GLY A 384 -5.55 -22.98 7.33
N ILE A 385 -4.32 -22.88 7.83
CA ILE A 385 -3.09 -22.79 7.02
C ILE A 385 -2.33 -24.10 7.19
N ALA A 386 -2.35 -24.95 6.18
CA ALA A 386 -1.53 -26.14 6.12
C ALA A 386 -0.09 -25.76 5.74
N VAL A 387 0.87 -26.17 6.55
CA VAL A 387 2.30 -26.09 6.29
C VAL A 387 2.76 -27.49 5.93
N SER A 388 3.43 -27.66 4.81
CA SER A 388 3.88 -28.96 4.33
C SER A 388 5.37 -28.98 4.08
N ASN A 389 6.00 -30.12 4.38
CA ASN A 389 7.43 -30.38 4.18
C ASN A 389 8.35 -29.37 4.88
N PHE A 390 7.97 -28.91 6.08
CA PHE A 390 8.83 -28.02 6.86
C PHE A 390 9.96 -28.81 7.53
N GLU A 391 11.20 -28.57 7.12
CA GLU A 391 12.34 -29.38 7.56
C GLU A 391 13.19 -28.70 8.64
N LEU A 392 13.54 -29.46 9.68
CA LEU A 392 14.46 -29.08 10.75
C LEU A 392 15.50 -30.17 10.95
N LEU A 393 16.77 -29.77 11.04
CA LEU A 393 17.85 -30.68 11.45
C LEU A 393 18.02 -30.61 12.97
N VAL A 394 17.89 -31.76 13.63
CA VAL A 394 18.03 -31.89 15.08
C VAL A 394 19.25 -32.77 15.40
N ALA A 395 20.28 -32.18 15.98
CA ALA A 395 21.47 -32.87 16.45
C ALA A 395 21.39 -33.15 17.96
N PHE A 396 21.61 -34.39 18.36
CA PHE A 396 21.71 -34.83 19.75
C PHE A 396 23.18 -34.81 20.16
N LEU A 397 23.50 -33.89 21.07
CA LEU A 397 24.86 -33.65 21.56
C LEU A 397 24.96 -34.12 23.01
N VAL A 398 26.01 -34.86 23.33
CA VAL A 398 26.30 -35.26 24.71
C VAL A 398 27.22 -34.23 25.35
N ASP A 399 26.83 -33.73 26.52
CA ASP A 399 27.64 -32.81 27.31
C ASP A 399 28.66 -33.60 28.16
N THR A 400 29.94 -33.46 27.81
CA THR A 400 31.03 -34.19 28.48
C THR A 400 31.78 -33.33 29.51
N ALA A 401 32.57 -33.98 30.37
CA ALA A 401 33.42 -33.29 31.35
C ALA A 401 34.32 -32.25 30.66
N GLY A 402 34.29 -31.00 31.15
CA GLY A 402 34.99 -29.87 30.53
C GLY A 402 34.13 -29.02 29.58
N ASN A 403 32.80 -29.10 29.65
CA ASN A 403 31.84 -28.34 28.84
C ASN A 403 32.02 -28.54 27.32
N LYS A 404 32.46 -29.73 26.91
CA LYS A 404 32.60 -30.08 25.51
C LYS A 404 31.37 -30.86 25.04
N GLN A 405 30.75 -30.38 23.98
CA GLN A 405 29.65 -31.06 23.28
C GLN A 405 30.19 -32.02 22.24
N VAL A 406 29.74 -33.28 22.30
CA VAL A 406 30.12 -34.33 21.36
C VAL A 406 28.87 -34.78 20.58
N PRO A 407 28.87 -34.70 19.24
CA PRO A 407 27.74 -35.17 18.43
C PRO A 407 27.53 -36.68 18.55
N ALA A 408 26.39 -37.10 19.07
CA ALA A 408 26.00 -38.51 19.15
C ALA A 408 25.28 -38.96 17.87
N PHE A 409 24.19 -38.29 17.51
CA PHE A 409 23.48 -38.55 16.26
C PHE A 409 22.70 -37.31 15.82
N SER A 410 22.21 -37.31 14.59
CA SER A 410 21.35 -36.24 14.06
C SER A 410 20.22 -36.82 13.22
N VAL A 411 19.07 -36.18 13.30
CA VAL A 411 17.87 -36.55 12.56
C VAL A 411 17.36 -35.34 11.78
N LEU A 412 16.78 -35.61 10.62
CA LEU A 412 15.98 -34.66 9.87
C LEU A 412 14.52 -34.88 10.29
N ALA A 413 13.90 -33.85 10.84
CA ALA A 413 12.48 -33.81 11.14
C ALA A 413 11.77 -33.04 10.04
N THR A 414 10.91 -33.71 9.28
CA THR A 414 10.01 -33.08 8.32
C THR A 414 8.65 -32.94 8.98
N VAL A 415 8.09 -31.74 9.02
CA VAL A 415 6.87 -31.42 9.74
C VAL A 415 5.80 -30.99 8.76
N ASP A 416 4.66 -31.68 8.82
CA ASP A 416 3.41 -31.18 8.30
C ASP A 416 2.57 -30.65 9.47
N ALA A 417 2.08 -29.42 9.37
CA ALA A 417 1.31 -28.79 10.43
C ALA A 417 0.08 -28.08 9.88
N THR A 418 -0.92 -27.89 10.73
CA THR A 418 -2.07 -27.04 10.44
C THR A 418 -2.13 -25.94 11.47
N LEU A 419 -2.02 -24.70 11.01
CA LEU A 419 -2.07 -23.50 11.82
C LEU A 419 -3.44 -22.85 11.69
N ASP A 420 -4.03 -22.46 12.81
CA ASP A 420 -5.23 -21.64 12.86
C ASP A 420 -4.88 -20.24 13.38
N VAL A 421 -5.19 -19.22 12.59
CA VAL A 421 -4.85 -17.81 12.80
C VAL A 421 -6.13 -17.01 12.94
N GLN A 422 -6.38 -16.56 14.16
CA GLN A 422 -7.61 -15.89 14.55
C GLN A 422 -7.33 -14.42 14.91
N PRO A 423 -7.47 -13.48 13.95
CA PRO A 423 -7.41 -12.06 14.26
C PRO A 423 -8.72 -11.61 14.94
N LYS A 424 -8.58 -10.87 16.04
CA LYS A 424 -9.68 -10.38 16.87
C LYS A 424 -9.52 -8.91 17.17
N LEU A 425 -10.59 -8.14 16.98
CA LEU A 425 -10.62 -6.73 17.32
C LEU A 425 -10.66 -6.56 18.85
N LEU A 426 -9.74 -5.76 19.38
CA LEU A 426 -9.70 -5.37 20.77
C LEU A 426 -10.54 -4.10 21.01
N SER A 427 -10.98 -3.90 22.25
CA SER A 427 -11.82 -2.75 22.63
C SER A 427 -11.15 -1.40 22.37
N ASN A 428 -9.82 -1.33 22.43
CA ASN A 428 -9.03 -0.14 22.11
C ASN A 428 -8.87 0.14 20.60
N GLY A 429 -9.37 -0.76 19.73
CA GLY A 429 -9.26 -0.64 18.27
C GLY A 429 -7.99 -1.25 17.67
N SER A 430 -7.13 -1.88 18.47
CA SER A 430 -6.03 -2.72 17.98
C SER A 430 -6.53 -4.12 17.61
N VAL A 431 -5.74 -4.87 16.85
CA VAL A 431 -6.04 -6.25 16.45
C VAL A 431 -5.12 -7.20 17.21
N SER A 432 -5.68 -8.17 17.92
CA SER A 432 -4.93 -9.30 18.47
C SER A 432 -4.94 -10.42 17.44
N VAL A 433 -3.78 -10.96 17.10
CA VAL A 433 -3.65 -12.13 16.24
C VAL A 433 -3.19 -13.29 17.11
N THR A 434 -4.04 -14.30 17.25
CA THR A 434 -3.72 -15.53 17.97
C THR A 434 -3.51 -16.64 16.95
N THR A 435 -2.38 -17.33 17.07
CA THR A 435 -2.09 -18.51 16.27
C THR A 435 -2.13 -19.74 17.16
N THR A 436 -2.78 -20.79 16.71
CA THR A 436 -2.75 -22.12 17.34
C THR A 436 -2.37 -23.16 16.30
N MET A 437 -1.92 -24.32 16.76
CA MET A 437 -1.61 -25.45 15.88
C MET A 437 -2.59 -26.58 16.18
N SER A 438 -3.41 -26.93 15.20
CA SER A 438 -4.45 -27.96 15.30
C SER A 438 -3.96 -29.31 14.79
N GLY A 439 -2.94 -29.34 13.93
CA GLY A 439 -2.30 -30.55 13.43
C GLY A 439 -0.77 -30.43 13.50
N PHE A 440 -0.11 -31.51 13.91
CA PHE A 440 1.36 -31.62 13.95
C PHE A 440 1.77 -33.07 13.66
N ASN A 441 2.19 -33.32 12.43
CA ASN A 441 2.54 -34.63 11.90
C ASN A 441 4.02 -34.62 11.48
N PRO A 442 4.95 -34.81 12.42
CA PRO A 442 6.36 -34.94 12.09
C PRO A 442 6.64 -36.31 11.45
N ALA A 443 7.67 -36.37 10.63
CA ALA A 443 8.35 -37.56 10.16
C ALA A 443 9.84 -37.41 10.47
N VAL A 444 10.49 -38.51 10.84
CA VAL A 444 11.89 -38.48 11.30
C VAL A 444 12.73 -39.40 10.43
N LYS A 445 13.88 -38.89 9.98
CA LYS A 445 14.88 -39.67 9.26
C LYS A 445 16.24 -39.50 9.92
N LEU A 446 16.93 -40.61 10.21
CA LEU A 446 18.32 -40.57 10.67
C LEU A 446 19.23 -40.00 9.58
N VAL A 447 20.00 -38.96 9.92
CA VAL A 447 20.96 -38.30 9.01
C VAL A 447 22.36 -38.85 9.24
N SER A 448 22.78 -38.91 10.51
CA SER A 448 24.07 -39.46 10.89
C SER A 448 24.03 -39.99 12.33
N SER A 449 24.91 -40.95 12.64
CA SER A 449 25.06 -41.48 13.99
C SER A 449 26.52 -41.91 14.24
N SER A 450 27.08 -41.49 15.37
CA SER A 450 28.35 -41.98 15.93
C SER A 450 28.14 -43.05 17.00
N VAL A 451 26.88 -43.31 17.37
CA VAL A 451 26.47 -44.22 18.45
C VAL A 451 25.78 -45.49 17.93
N GLY A 452 25.85 -45.76 16.62
CA GLY A 452 25.24 -46.93 16.00
C GLY A 452 23.76 -46.73 15.66
N ASP A 453 22.97 -47.80 15.75
CA ASP A 453 21.55 -47.77 15.38
C ASP A 453 20.75 -46.86 16.31
N VAL A 454 19.83 -46.10 15.71
CA VAL A 454 18.90 -45.19 16.40
C VAL A 454 17.49 -45.51 15.92
N ASP A 455 16.59 -45.77 16.86
CA ASP A 455 15.18 -45.98 16.58
C ASP A 455 14.50 -44.63 16.27
N THR A 456 14.17 -44.40 15.00
CA THR A 456 13.52 -43.17 14.57
C THR A 456 12.06 -43.07 15.04
N ASP A 457 11.40 -44.19 15.35
CA ASP A 457 10.01 -44.21 15.80
C ASP A 457 9.90 -43.68 17.25
N GLY A 458 10.86 -44.03 18.11
CA GLY A 458 10.97 -43.44 19.45
C GLY A 458 11.18 -41.92 19.40
N ILE A 459 12.07 -41.43 18.52
CA ILE A 459 12.30 -40.00 18.32
C ILE A 459 11.05 -39.30 17.76
N LEU A 460 10.35 -39.95 16.84
CA LEU A 460 9.08 -39.45 16.30
C LEU A 460 8.04 -39.22 17.42
N GLN A 461 7.86 -40.19 18.32
CA GLN A 461 6.94 -40.05 19.46
C GLN A 461 7.34 -38.91 20.38
N MET A 462 8.64 -38.72 20.63
CA MET A 462 9.16 -37.59 21.42
C MET A 462 8.82 -36.24 20.77
N LEU A 463 8.98 -36.12 19.44
CA LEU A 463 8.62 -34.89 18.72
C LEU A 463 7.10 -34.62 18.76
N GLN A 464 6.27 -35.64 18.58
CA GLN A 464 4.81 -35.52 18.67
C GLN A 464 4.36 -35.01 20.05
N LEU A 465 4.98 -35.50 21.13
CA LEU A 465 4.75 -34.98 22.48
C LEU A 465 5.18 -33.51 22.61
N ALA A 466 6.36 -33.15 22.10
CA ALA A 466 6.86 -31.78 22.15
C ALA A 466 5.96 -30.81 21.36
N GLY A 467 5.44 -31.22 20.20
CA GLY A 467 4.52 -30.43 19.39
C GLY A 467 3.23 -30.06 20.12
N SER A 468 2.70 -30.98 20.95
CA SER A 468 1.50 -30.72 21.78
C SER A 468 1.71 -29.66 22.87
N MET A 469 2.98 -29.35 23.18
CA MET A 469 3.38 -28.38 24.21
C MET A 469 3.83 -27.04 23.63
N ALA A 470 3.90 -26.90 22.30
CA ALA A 470 4.37 -25.70 21.65
C ALA A 470 3.39 -24.54 21.85
N ALA A 471 3.85 -23.45 22.49
CA ALA A 471 3.09 -22.22 22.64
C ALA A 471 3.48 -21.24 21.52
N PHE A 472 2.49 -20.71 20.81
CA PHE A 472 2.70 -19.69 19.79
C PHE A 472 2.56 -18.29 20.39
N PRO A 473 3.42 -17.33 20.01
CA PRO A 473 3.31 -15.97 20.49
C PRO A 473 2.05 -15.30 19.92
N ASN A 474 1.26 -14.68 20.80
CA ASN A 474 0.20 -13.77 20.38
C ASN A 474 0.81 -12.45 19.93
N MET A 475 0.31 -11.89 18.82
CA MET A 475 0.73 -10.59 18.31
C MET A 475 -0.38 -9.55 18.50
N ILE A 476 0.00 -8.30 18.76
CA ILE A 476 -0.93 -7.17 18.77
C ILE A 476 -0.50 -6.20 17.67
N VAL A 477 -1.39 -5.98 16.71
CA VAL A 477 -1.24 -4.98 15.65
C VAL A 477 -2.02 -3.75 16.06
N ASN A 478 -1.32 -2.62 16.22
CA ASN A 478 -1.97 -1.36 16.54
C ASN A 478 -2.54 -0.72 15.29
N ASN A 479 -3.73 -0.12 15.41
CA ASN A 479 -4.30 0.67 14.32
C ASN A 479 -3.40 1.88 14.04
N PRO A 480 -2.85 2.03 12.82
CA PRO A 480 -1.94 3.12 12.48
C PRO A 480 -2.67 4.47 12.39
N SER A 481 -3.99 4.48 12.26
CA SER A 481 -4.76 5.70 12.11
C SER A 481 -5.05 6.37 13.46
N THR A 482 -4.67 7.64 13.56
CA THR A 482 -5.09 8.50 14.66
C THR A 482 -6.53 8.99 14.48
N GLN A 483 -7.05 9.01 13.25
CA GLN A 483 -8.38 9.55 12.90
C GLN A 483 -9.50 8.50 12.86
N TYR A 484 -9.19 7.30 12.36
CA TYR A 484 -10.16 6.23 12.18
C TYR A 484 -9.91 5.11 13.19
N LYS A 485 -10.97 4.44 13.64
CA LYS A 485 -10.90 3.24 14.49
C LYS A 485 -11.53 2.07 13.74
N PHE A 486 -10.89 0.90 13.77
CA PHE A 486 -11.52 -0.33 13.29
C PHE A 486 -12.71 -0.67 14.21
N THR A 487 -13.87 -0.91 13.60
CA THR A 487 -15.13 -1.21 14.28
C THR A 487 -15.55 -2.67 14.09
N GLN A 488 -15.10 -3.30 13.01
CA GLN A 488 -15.42 -4.68 12.67
C GLN A 488 -14.26 -5.32 11.91
N LEU A 489 -14.02 -6.61 12.18
CA LEU A 489 -13.08 -7.47 11.47
C LEU A 489 -13.79 -8.77 11.12
N GLU A 490 -13.64 -9.20 9.87
CA GLU A 490 -14.27 -10.41 9.33
C GLU A 490 -13.19 -11.27 8.65
N PRO A 491 -12.44 -12.07 9.43
CA PRO A 491 -11.50 -13.02 8.86
C PRO A 491 -12.23 -14.22 8.25
N ALA A 492 -11.82 -14.63 7.06
CA ALA A 492 -12.32 -15.83 6.41
C ALA A 492 -11.21 -16.56 5.66
N TYR A 493 -11.17 -17.87 5.82
CA TYR A 493 -10.33 -18.75 5.00
C TYR A 493 -11.05 -19.09 3.70
N SER A 494 -10.34 -19.00 2.58
CA SER A 494 -10.84 -19.45 1.29
C SER A 494 -10.21 -20.77 0.89
N ASN A 495 -11.02 -21.65 0.29
CA ASN A 495 -10.52 -22.86 -0.36
C ASN A 495 -9.73 -22.57 -1.64
N ASP A 496 -9.76 -21.33 -2.12
CA ASP A 496 -8.98 -20.84 -3.26
C ASP A 496 -7.56 -20.38 -2.87
N ASN A 497 -7.05 -20.89 -1.74
CA ASN A 497 -5.67 -20.72 -1.29
C ASN A 497 -5.29 -19.31 -0.81
N PHE A 498 -6.21 -18.61 -0.15
CA PHE A 498 -5.91 -17.34 0.51
C PHE A 498 -6.78 -17.11 1.75
N MET A 499 -6.35 -16.19 2.60
CA MET A 499 -7.14 -15.68 3.72
C MET A 499 -7.58 -14.25 3.41
N THR A 500 -8.83 -13.92 3.71
CA THR A 500 -9.33 -12.53 3.63
C THR A 500 -9.64 -12.01 5.02
N ILE A 501 -9.49 -10.70 5.19
CA ILE A 501 -9.87 -9.96 6.40
C ILE A 501 -10.63 -8.74 5.93
N GLY A 502 -11.95 -8.79 6.02
CA GLY A 502 -12.80 -7.63 5.79
C GLY A 502 -12.75 -6.66 6.97
N ILE A 503 -12.65 -5.36 6.71
CA ILE A 503 -12.50 -4.35 7.77
C ILE A 503 -13.48 -3.20 7.56
N THR A 504 -14.19 -2.85 8.65
CA THR A 504 -15.00 -1.63 8.71
C THR A 504 -14.36 -0.65 9.69
N GLN A 505 -14.40 0.64 9.37
CA GLN A 505 -13.86 1.68 10.22
C GLN A 505 -14.90 2.78 10.50
N ALA A 506 -14.69 3.52 11.57
CA ALA A 506 -15.47 4.70 11.90
C ALA A 506 -14.55 5.85 12.31
N LEU A 507 -14.98 7.09 12.03
CA LEU A 507 -14.34 8.28 12.56
C LEU A 507 -14.31 8.23 14.10
N LYS A 508 -13.15 8.52 14.70
CA LYS A 508 -13.07 8.69 16.14
C LYS A 508 -13.89 9.92 16.53
N SER A 509 -14.91 9.72 17.36
CA SER A 509 -15.90 10.73 17.77
C SER A 509 -15.33 11.92 18.56
N THR A 510 -14.00 12.07 18.67
CA THR A 510 -13.32 13.04 19.56
C THR A 510 -12.42 14.04 18.84
N ILE A 511 -12.37 14.10 17.50
CA ILE A 511 -11.51 15.07 16.81
C ILE A 511 -12.34 16.29 16.37
N HIS A 512 -12.35 17.34 17.19
CA HIS A 512 -12.53 18.70 16.69
C HIS A 512 -11.25 19.10 15.96
N SER A 513 -11.39 19.53 14.69
CA SER A 513 -10.31 20.01 13.82
C SER A 513 -9.16 19.02 13.55
N ALA A 514 -9.29 18.22 12.48
CA ALA A 514 -8.14 17.63 11.82
C ALA A 514 -7.75 18.52 10.64
N THR A 515 -6.62 19.22 10.77
CA THR A 515 -5.86 19.70 9.61
C THR A 515 -5.28 18.46 8.93
N PHE A 516 -5.71 18.13 7.72
CA PHE A 516 -5.05 17.13 6.89
C PHE A 516 -3.64 17.62 6.56
N VAL A 517 -2.64 16.77 6.77
CA VAL A 517 -1.21 17.08 6.52
C VAL A 517 -0.97 17.23 5.04
#